data_AF-K0R2A7-F1
#
_entry.id   AF-K0R2A7-F1
#
_cell.length_a   1.000
_cell.length_b   1.000
_cell.length_c   1.000
_cell.angle_alpha   90.00
_cell.angle_beta   90.00
_cell.angle_gamma   90.00
#
_symmetry.space_group_name_H-M   'P 1'
#
loop_
_entity.id
_entity.type
_entity.pdbx_description
1 polymer ?
#
loop_
_entity_poly.entity_id
_entity_poly.type
_entity_poly.pdbx_seq_one_letter_code
_entity_poly.pdbx_strand_id
1 'polypeptide(L)'
;MRFAVAPLIIASTIICQYADAFVVFRGDWSTRLCSNVKSSSTTEIETSDNPLRSAGKSFISASDKSLGMLFYNVGGLDHKEIQALLLQAGTCLVDAGERWHDDWDGVRDFTYNASNAFARIANTFGSASIDESMELAMSFEKISEELLMISEISGCCSVGPPCSSPHLLTIEEELVAISKILRLNSVAATDDHMMSTLFREVAELFGELASRYTDTDESIQGE
;
A
#
# COMPACT_ATOMS: atom_id res chain seq x y z
N MET A 1 42.84 51.23 10.44
CA MET A 1 41.76 50.58 11.21
C MET A 1 40.88 49.83 10.22
N ARG A 2 40.94 48.50 10.25
CA ARG A 2 40.23 47.60 9.33
C ARG A 2 38.98 47.11 10.05
N PHE A 3 37.81 47.36 9.49
CA PHE A 3 36.57 46.70 9.92
C PHE A 3 36.34 45.50 8.98
N ALA A 4 36.50 44.31 9.52
CA ALA A 4 36.09 43.07 8.88
C ALA A 4 34.64 42.79 9.28
N VAL A 5 33.74 42.80 8.30
CA VAL A 5 32.39 42.26 8.44
C VAL A 5 32.47 40.81 7.99
N ALA A 6 32.21 39.89 8.92
CA ALA A 6 32.08 38.46 8.62
C ALA A 6 30.67 38.18 8.07
N PRO A 7 30.52 37.45 6.95
CA PRO A 7 29.29 36.76 6.64
C PRO A 7 29.31 35.37 7.27
N LEU A 8 28.33 35.11 8.14
CA LEU A 8 28.04 33.80 8.72
C LEU A 8 27.34 32.96 7.65
N ILE A 9 28.08 32.08 6.96
CA ILE A 9 27.52 31.06 6.07
C ILE A 9 27.33 29.80 6.91
N ILE A 10 26.09 29.51 7.31
CA ILE A 10 25.70 28.21 7.87
C ILE A 10 25.45 27.29 6.66
N ALA A 11 26.47 26.51 6.29
CA ALA A 11 26.32 25.38 5.40
C ALA A 11 25.94 24.15 6.25
N SER A 12 24.66 23.82 6.32
CA SER A 12 24.23 22.51 6.83
C SER A 12 24.44 21.47 5.74
N THR A 13 25.58 20.77 5.85
CA THR A 13 25.87 19.54 5.11
C THR A 13 25.08 18.41 5.77
N ILE A 14 23.94 18.05 5.19
CA ILE A 14 23.30 16.77 5.50
C ILE A 14 24.07 15.71 4.71
N ILE A 15 25.00 15.06 5.40
CA ILE A 15 25.70 13.88 4.90
C ILE A 15 24.68 12.73 4.96
N CYS A 16 24.22 12.29 3.79
CA CYS A 16 23.47 11.05 3.62
C CYS A 16 24.46 9.90 3.84
N GLN A 17 24.51 9.35 5.06
CA GLN A 17 25.21 8.08 5.33
C GLN A 17 24.20 6.94 5.23
N TYR A 18 24.18 6.30 4.06
CA TYR A 18 23.74 4.92 3.90
C TYR A 18 24.53 4.04 4.88
N ALA A 19 23.82 3.33 5.75
CA ALA A 19 24.38 2.21 6.48
C ALA A 19 23.74 0.93 5.93
N ASP A 20 24.57 0.16 5.23
CA ASP A 20 24.31 -1.21 4.80
C ASP A 20 23.79 -2.07 5.96
N ALA A 21 22.61 -2.66 5.77
CA ALA A 21 22.20 -3.86 6.49
C ALA A 21 21.65 -4.89 5.50
N PHE A 22 22.58 -5.47 4.74
CA PHE A 22 22.37 -6.66 3.93
C PHE A 22 22.17 -7.85 4.89
N VAL A 23 20.93 -8.13 5.29
CA VAL A 23 20.59 -9.36 6.02
C VAL A 23 20.24 -10.44 5.00
N VAL A 24 21.23 -11.28 4.70
CA VAL A 24 21.04 -12.55 4.01
C VAL A 24 20.24 -13.47 4.93
N PHE A 25 18.94 -13.62 4.67
CA PHE A 25 18.14 -14.68 5.28
C PHE A 25 18.17 -15.92 4.37
N ARG A 26 19.16 -16.80 4.61
CA ARG A 26 19.16 -18.19 4.16
C ARG A 26 18.85 -19.06 5.38
N GLY A 27 17.72 -19.78 5.38
CA GLY A 27 17.51 -20.88 6.32
C GLY A 27 16.05 -21.13 6.71
N ASP A 28 15.55 -22.27 6.23
CA ASP A 28 14.45 -23.10 6.75
C ASP A 28 13.06 -22.49 7.02
N TRP A 29 12.17 -22.74 6.06
CA TRP A 29 10.74 -22.87 6.32
C TRP A 29 10.48 -24.09 7.22
N SER A 30 10.20 -23.84 8.50
CA SER A 30 9.50 -24.80 9.34
C SER A 30 8.03 -24.38 9.46
N THR A 31 7.17 -25.14 8.80
CA THR A 31 5.72 -25.11 8.88
C THR A 31 5.25 -25.27 10.34
N ARG A 32 4.77 -24.18 10.96
CA ARG A 32 3.90 -24.28 12.14
C ARG A 32 2.48 -23.91 11.75
N LEU A 33 1.72 -24.96 11.42
CA LEU A 33 0.26 -24.97 11.44
C LEU A 33 -0.19 -24.62 12.86
N CYS A 34 -0.72 -23.42 13.06
CA CYS A 34 -1.40 -23.06 14.30
C CYS A 34 -2.80 -23.67 14.31
N SER A 35 -2.91 -24.90 14.79
CA SER A 35 -4.17 -25.45 15.28
C SER A 35 -4.32 -25.13 16.76
N ASN A 36 -5.28 -24.26 17.11
CA ASN A 36 -6.06 -24.45 18.33
C ASN A 36 -7.40 -23.73 18.23
N VAL A 37 -8.43 -24.53 17.94
CA VAL A 37 -9.83 -24.15 18.01
C VAL A 37 -10.21 -23.96 19.48
N LYS A 38 -10.61 -22.75 19.84
CA LYS A 38 -11.59 -22.54 20.92
C LYS A 38 -12.76 -21.79 20.33
N SER A 39 -13.79 -22.56 20.00
CA SER A 39 -15.14 -22.10 19.72
C SER A 39 -15.67 -21.35 20.95
N SER A 40 -15.85 -20.04 20.82
CA SER A 40 -16.74 -19.28 21.69
C SER A 40 -17.76 -18.60 20.78
N SER A 41 -19.01 -18.99 20.98
CA SER A 41 -20.18 -18.48 20.27
C SER A 41 -20.36 -16.99 20.56
N THR A 42 -20.17 -16.16 19.55
CA THR A 42 -20.60 -14.77 19.56
C THR A 42 -21.26 -14.52 18.21
N THR A 43 -22.56 -14.26 18.29
CA THR A 43 -23.47 -13.69 17.29
C THR A 43 -22.81 -13.33 15.95
N GLU A 44 -23.21 -14.05 14.91
CA GLU A 44 -22.98 -13.72 13.51
C GLU A 44 -23.54 -12.32 13.22
N ILE A 45 -22.70 -11.30 13.41
CA ILE A 45 -22.73 -10.15 12.52
C ILE A 45 -22.23 -10.76 11.20
N GLU A 46 -23.09 -10.85 10.19
CA GLU A 46 -22.62 -11.02 8.81
C GLU A 46 -21.52 -9.98 8.62
N THR A 47 -20.26 -10.44 8.60
CA THR A 47 -19.10 -9.61 8.32
C THR A 47 -19.35 -9.00 6.95
N SER A 48 -19.91 -7.78 6.91
CA SER A 48 -19.99 -7.02 5.67
C SER A 48 -18.57 -7.03 5.12
N ASP A 49 -18.39 -7.56 3.91
CA ASP A 49 -17.04 -7.79 3.38
C ASP A 49 -16.27 -6.48 3.49
N ASN A 50 -15.25 -6.45 4.36
CA ASN A 50 -14.46 -5.25 4.60
C ASN A 50 -13.83 -4.85 3.25
N PRO A 51 -13.99 -3.61 2.75
CA PRO A 51 -13.50 -3.23 1.43
C PRO A 51 -12.00 -3.45 1.26
N LEU A 52 -11.21 -3.33 2.34
CA LEU A 52 -9.77 -3.63 2.33
C LEU A 52 -9.48 -5.10 2.03
N ARG A 53 -10.32 -6.00 2.56
CA ARG A 53 -10.24 -7.43 2.30
C ARG A 53 -10.53 -7.72 0.82
N SER A 54 -11.51 -7.05 0.24
CA SER A 54 -11.81 -7.14 -1.19
C SER A 54 -10.68 -6.58 -2.04
N ALA A 55 -10.08 -5.45 -1.63
CA ALA A 55 -8.92 -4.85 -2.30
C ALA A 55 -7.72 -5.81 -2.31
N GLY A 56 -7.44 -6.44 -1.17
CA GLY A 56 -6.39 -7.45 -1.06
C GLY A 56 -6.61 -8.65 -1.98
N LYS A 57 -7.86 -9.17 -2.04
CA LYS A 57 -8.23 -10.25 -2.97
C LYS A 57 -8.04 -9.84 -4.45
N SER A 58 -8.33 -8.59 -4.80
CA SER A 58 -8.09 -8.07 -6.14
C SER A 58 -6.60 -8.09 -6.48
N PHE A 59 -5.72 -7.62 -5.60
CA PHE A 59 -4.26 -7.69 -5.83
C PHE A 59 -3.73 -9.13 -5.93
N ILE A 60 -4.22 -10.05 -5.08
CA ILE A 60 -3.88 -11.48 -5.18
C ILE A 60 -4.29 -12.02 -6.56
N SER A 61 -5.53 -11.76 -6.99
CA SER A 61 -6.03 -12.16 -8.30
C SER A 61 -5.24 -11.54 -9.47
N ALA A 62 -4.73 -10.31 -9.30
CA ALA A 62 -3.86 -9.66 -10.26
C ALA A 62 -2.49 -10.32 -10.38
N SER A 63 -1.93 -10.81 -9.26
CA SER A 63 -0.58 -11.36 -9.21
C SER A 63 -0.40 -12.62 -10.05
N ASP A 64 -1.47 -13.42 -10.21
CA ASP A 64 -1.47 -14.62 -11.04
C ASP A 64 -1.68 -14.33 -12.54
N LYS A 65 -2.02 -13.07 -12.90
CA LYS A 65 -2.21 -12.67 -14.29
C LYS A 65 -0.87 -12.23 -14.89
N SER A 66 -0.64 -12.62 -16.14
CA SER A 66 0.52 -12.17 -16.90
C SER A 66 0.49 -10.64 -16.99
N LEU A 67 1.47 -9.97 -16.37
CA LEU A 67 1.75 -8.54 -16.55
C LEU A 67 2.31 -8.22 -17.96
N GLY A 68 2.06 -9.13 -18.91
CA GLY A 68 2.94 -9.50 -20.01
C GLY A 68 2.95 -8.58 -21.23
N MET A 69 2.56 -7.31 -21.12
CA MET A 69 2.88 -6.31 -22.14
C MET A 69 3.19 -4.92 -21.57
N LEU A 70 2.47 -4.47 -20.54
CA LEU A 70 2.85 -3.28 -19.77
C LEU A 70 4.29 -3.31 -19.24
N PHE A 71 4.81 -4.50 -18.91
CA PHE A 71 6.14 -4.69 -18.33
C PHE A 71 7.22 -5.18 -19.31
N TYR A 72 6.86 -5.50 -20.56
CA TYR A 72 7.83 -5.94 -21.56
C TYR A 72 8.69 -4.79 -22.11
N ASN A 73 8.15 -3.57 -22.12
CA ASN A 73 8.94 -2.37 -22.41
C ASN A 73 9.76 -1.91 -21.19
N VAL A 74 9.50 -2.49 -20.02
CA VAL A 74 10.17 -2.19 -18.76
C VAL A 74 11.46 -2.97 -18.67
N GLY A 75 12.45 -2.49 -19.41
CA GLY A 75 13.76 -3.12 -19.64
C GLY A 75 14.28 -3.93 -18.45
N GLY A 76 14.25 -5.25 -18.60
CA GLY A 76 14.90 -6.19 -17.69
C GLY A 76 14.23 -6.38 -16.32
N LEU A 77 13.05 -5.81 -16.07
CA LEU A 77 12.35 -6.05 -14.81
C LEU A 77 11.82 -7.48 -14.73
N ASP A 78 12.13 -8.17 -13.63
CA ASP A 78 11.51 -9.47 -13.36
C ASP A 78 10.06 -9.21 -12.97
N HIS A 79 9.17 -9.19 -13.95
CA HIS A 79 7.72 -9.10 -13.75
C HIS A 79 7.21 -10.08 -12.66
N LYS A 80 7.93 -11.18 -12.42
CA LYS A 80 7.66 -12.11 -11.32
C LYS A 80 7.93 -11.52 -9.94
N GLU A 81 8.91 -10.62 -9.81
CA GLU A 81 9.15 -9.88 -8.58
C GLU A 81 7.96 -8.95 -8.29
N ILE A 82 7.47 -8.22 -9.28
CA ILE A 82 6.30 -7.35 -9.12
C ILE A 82 5.05 -8.17 -8.80
N GLN A 83 4.83 -9.30 -9.48
CA GLN A 83 3.74 -10.23 -9.15
C GLN A 83 3.86 -10.75 -7.71
N ALA A 84 5.04 -11.18 -7.27
CA ALA A 84 5.26 -11.65 -5.91
C ALA A 84 5.02 -10.56 -4.86
N LEU A 85 5.40 -9.31 -5.15
CA LEU A 85 5.16 -8.17 -4.28
C LEU A 85 3.68 -7.78 -4.23
N LEU A 86 2.96 -7.83 -5.36
CA LEU A 86 1.51 -7.62 -5.39
C LEU A 86 0.77 -8.73 -4.63
N LEU A 87 1.20 -9.98 -4.76
CA LEU A 87 0.67 -11.10 -3.97
C LEU A 87 0.90 -10.88 -2.47
N GLN A 88 2.11 -10.46 -2.09
CA GLN A 88 2.45 -10.14 -0.71
C GLN A 88 1.60 -9.00 -0.16
N ALA A 89 1.52 -7.89 -0.88
CA ALA A 89 0.71 -6.73 -0.49
C ALA A 89 -0.77 -7.13 -0.36
N GLY A 90 -1.32 -7.83 -1.35
CA GLY A 90 -2.70 -8.30 -1.34
C GLY A 90 -3.01 -9.23 -0.16
N THR A 91 -2.11 -10.17 0.15
CA THR A 91 -2.26 -11.06 1.32
C THR A 91 -2.30 -10.28 2.62
N CYS A 92 -1.39 -9.31 2.79
CA CYS A 92 -1.37 -8.47 3.98
C CYS A 92 -2.64 -7.60 4.09
N LEU A 93 -3.15 -7.06 2.98
CA LEU A 93 -4.39 -6.27 2.98
C LEU A 93 -5.64 -7.13 3.31
N VAL A 94 -5.67 -8.39 2.88
CA VAL A 94 -6.71 -9.35 3.30
C VAL A 94 -6.67 -9.53 4.82
N ASP A 95 -5.48 -9.82 5.35
CA ASP A 95 -5.29 -10.05 6.79
C ASP A 95 -5.61 -8.80 7.64
N ALA A 96 -5.25 -7.60 7.16
CA ALA A 96 -5.61 -6.34 7.79
C ALA A 96 -7.13 -6.11 7.76
N GLY A 97 -7.77 -6.35 6.61
CA GLY A 97 -9.22 -6.19 6.46
C GLY A 97 -10.04 -7.13 7.35
N GLU A 98 -9.55 -8.35 7.58
CA GLU A 98 -10.18 -9.32 8.50
C GLU A 98 -10.09 -8.92 9.97
N ARG A 99 -9.14 -8.05 10.33
CA ARG A 99 -8.87 -7.62 11.71
C ARG A 99 -9.28 -6.17 11.97
N TRP A 100 -9.69 -5.46 10.93
CA TRP A 100 -9.89 -4.01 10.91
C TRP A 100 -10.69 -3.45 12.10
N HIS A 101 -11.71 -4.18 12.56
CA HIS A 101 -12.60 -3.75 13.64
C HIS A 101 -12.34 -4.41 14.99
N ASP A 102 -11.55 -5.48 15.03
CA ASP A 102 -11.44 -6.36 16.21
C ASP A 102 -10.03 -6.38 16.80
N ASP A 103 -8.99 -6.23 15.97
CA ASP A 103 -7.59 -6.37 16.35
C ASP A 103 -6.72 -5.34 15.62
N TRP A 104 -6.61 -4.15 16.22
CA TRP A 104 -5.85 -3.05 15.62
C TRP A 104 -4.34 -3.29 15.62
N ASP A 105 -3.80 -4.03 16.59
CA ASP A 105 -2.37 -4.37 16.58
C ASP A 105 -2.05 -5.28 15.39
N GLY A 106 -2.93 -6.26 15.10
CA GLY A 106 -2.86 -7.04 13.87
C GLY A 106 -2.94 -6.18 12.61
N VAL A 107 -3.89 -5.22 12.55
CA VAL A 107 -3.99 -4.29 11.41
C VAL A 107 -2.67 -3.57 11.17
N ARG A 108 -2.04 -3.05 12.24
CA ARG A 108 -0.77 -2.31 12.15
C ARG A 108 0.36 -3.18 11.58
N ASP A 109 0.50 -4.41 12.06
CA ASP A 109 1.54 -5.32 11.56
C ASP A 109 1.34 -5.64 10.07
N PHE A 110 0.09 -5.88 9.66
CA PHE A 110 -0.21 -6.22 8.26
C PHE A 110 -0.12 -5.00 7.32
N THR A 111 -0.55 -3.81 7.74
CA THR A 111 -0.39 -2.59 6.93
C THR A 111 1.08 -2.19 6.81
N TYR A 112 1.90 -2.39 7.84
CA TYR A 112 3.36 -2.23 7.76
C TYR A 112 3.99 -3.18 6.74
N ASN A 113 3.57 -4.45 6.73
CA ASN A 113 4.08 -5.42 5.76
C ASN A 113 3.62 -5.13 4.33
N ALA A 114 2.38 -4.65 4.15
CA ALA A 114 1.88 -4.18 2.86
C ALA A 114 2.66 -2.95 2.36
N SER A 115 2.93 -1.99 3.24
CA SER A 115 3.77 -0.81 2.97
C SER A 115 5.14 -1.24 2.42
N ASN A 116 5.85 -2.13 3.13
CA ASN A 116 7.15 -2.63 2.66
C ASN A 116 7.10 -3.27 1.26
N ALA A 117 6.02 -3.96 0.93
CA ALA A 117 5.85 -4.53 -0.40
C ALA A 117 5.69 -3.44 -1.47
N PHE A 118 4.88 -2.40 -1.20
CA PHE A 118 4.73 -1.25 -2.10
C PHE A 118 6.01 -0.41 -2.24
N ALA A 119 6.78 -0.21 -1.17
CA ALA A 119 8.11 0.43 -1.25
C ALA A 119 9.05 -0.33 -2.19
N ARG A 120 9.00 -1.66 -2.15
CA ARG A 120 9.80 -2.48 -3.06
C ARG A 120 9.30 -2.35 -4.50
N ILE A 121 7.99 -2.35 -4.73
CA ILE A 121 7.42 -2.08 -6.07
C ILE A 121 7.88 -0.72 -6.59
N ALA A 122 7.85 0.32 -5.74
CA ALA A 122 8.32 1.66 -6.09
C ALA A 122 9.79 1.66 -6.51
N ASN A 123 10.69 1.04 -5.73
CA ASN A 123 12.11 0.92 -6.07
C ASN A 123 12.33 0.17 -7.39
N THR A 124 11.58 -0.90 -7.58
CA THR A 124 11.58 -1.72 -8.80
C THR A 124 11.24 -0.84 -10.02
N PHE A 125 10.22 0.02 -9.95
CA PHE A 125 9.91 0.98 -11.02
C PHE A 125 10.91 2.15 -11.12
N GLY A 126 11.40 2.70 -10.01
CA GLY A 126 12.32 3.84 -10.01
C GLY A 126 13.68 3.53 -10.62
N SER A 127 14.06 2.24 -10.64
CA SER A 127 15.26 1.75 -11.34
C SER A 127 15.04 1.42 -12.82
N ALA A 128 13.80 1.48 -13.30
CA ALA A 128 13.43 1.10 -14.64
C ALA A 128 13.70 2.21 -15.66
N SER A 129 14.15 1.83 -16.85
CA SER A 129 14.35 2.76 -17.97
C SER A 129 13.13 2.80 -18.90
N ILE A 130 11.97 3.20 -18.37
CA ILE A 130 10.76 3.45 -19.17
C ILE A 130 10.26 4.86 -19.03
N ASP A 131 9.53 5.30 -20.04
CA ASP A 131 8.67 6.48 -19.95
C ASP A 131 7.67 6.26 -18.80
N GLU A 132 7.42 7.31 -18.01
CA GLU A 132 6.57 7.32 -16.82
C GLU A 132 6.97 6.37 -15.65
N SER A 133 8.12 5.68 -15.71
CA SER A 133 8.66 4.86 -14.59
C SER A 133 8.71 5.64 -13.27
N MET A 134 9.22 6.87 -13.34
CA MET A 134 9.38 7.73 -12.18
C MET A 134 8.02 8.10 -11.58
N GLU A 135 7.03 8.41 -12.42
CA GLU A 135 5.69 8.76 -11.95
C GLU A 135 5.01 7.55 -11.28
N LEU A 136 5.14 6.35 -11.86
CA LEU A 136 4.67 5.11 -11.24
C LEU A 136 5.39 4.83 -9.91
N ALA A 137 6.71 5.00 -9.88
CA ALA A 137 7.51 4.80 -8.68
C ALA A 137 7.06 5.73 -7.55
N MET A 138 6.86 7.02 -7.85
CA MET A 138 6.39 8.01 -6.89
C MET A 138 4.99 7.68 -6.35
N SER A 139 4.05 7.26 -7.20
CA SER A 139 2.72 6.86 -6.71
C SER A 139 2.76 5.60 -5.82
N PHE A 140 3.58 4.60 -6.18
CA PHE A 140 3.74 3.41 -5.33
C PHE A 140 4.48 3.72 -4.01
N GLU A 141 5.46 4.62 -4.05
CA GLU A 141 6.15 5.13 -2.86
C GLU A 141 5.14 5.84 -1.95
N LYS A 142 4.27 6.67 -2.53
CA LYS A 142 3.25 7.38 -1.76
C LYS A 142 2.25 6.42 -1.10
N ILE A 143 1.76 5.40 -1.83
CA ILE A 143 0.92 4.35 -1.23
C ILE A 143 1.65 3.65 -0.07
N SER A 144 2.94 3.37 -0.23
CA SER A 144 3.76 2.79 0.83
C SER A 144 3.81 3.68 2.07
N GLU A 145 4.08 4.97 1.90
CA GLU A 145 4.10 5.94 3.01
C GLU A 145 2.77 5.99 3.74
N GLU A 146 1.65 6.09 3.02
CA GLU A 146 0.32 6.18 3.65
C GLU A 146 -0.05 4.90 4.41
N LEU A 147 0.30 3.72 3.88
CA LEU A 147 0.13 2.45 4.61
C LEU A 147 1.02 2.38 5.86
N LEU A 148 2.24 2.94 5.80
CA LEU A 148 3.11 3.06 6.97
C LEU A 148 2.47 3.98 8.01
N MET A 149 1.94 5.12 7.61
CA MET A 149 1.22 6.03 8.52
C MET A 149 0.05 5.34 9.21
N ILE A 150 -0.75 4.54 8.48
CA ILE A 150 -1.83 3.73 9.08
C ILE A 150 -1.26 2.75 10.12
N SER A 151 -0.13 2.11 9.84
CA SER A 151 0.53 1.20 10.79
C SER A 151 1.05 1.89 12.06
N GLU A 152 1.34 3.19 11.98
CA GLU A 152 1.84 3.99 13.09
C GLU A 152 0.72 4.59 13.96
N ILE A 153 -0.54 4.50 13.52
CA ILE A 153 -1.69 4.97 14.32
C ILE A 153 -1.76 4.17 15.62
N SER A 154 -1.44 4.86 16.72
CA SER A 154 -1.56 4.33 18.07
C SER A 154 -3.03 4.38 18.53
N GLY A 155 -3.56 3.27 19.04
CA GLY A 155 -4.91 3.23 19.59
C GLY A 155 -5.51 1.83 19.58
N CYS A 156 -6.74 1.71 20.06
CA CYS A 156 -7.55 0.50 19.93
C CYS A 156 -8.43 0.57 18.66
N CYS A 157 -9.17 -0.49 18.38
CA CYS A 157 -10.03 -0.63 17.19
C CYS A 157 -11.16 0.39 17.07
N SER A 158 -11.46 1.19 18.10
CA SER A 158 -12.41 2.31 18.01
C SER A 158 -11.77 3.64 17.59
N VAL A 159 -10.43 3.75 17.66
CA VAL A 159 -9.65 4.96 17.34
C VAL A 159 -8.91 4.80 16.01
N GLY A 160 -8.33 3.62 15.79
CA GLY A 160 -7.55 3.33 14.59
C GLY A 160 -8.29 3.59 13.28
N PRO A 161 -9.45 2.94 13.05
CA PRO A 161 -10.19 3.08 11.80
C PRO A 161 -10.57 4.52 11.43
N PRO A 162 -11.18 5.35 12.31
CA PRO A 162 -11.50 6.73 11.93
C PRO A 162 -10.25 7.59 11.67
N CYS A 163 -9.16 7.39 12.43
CA CYS A 163 -7.91 8.11 12.20
C CYS A 163 -7.20 7.70 10.89
N SER A 164 -7.50 6.52 10.35
CA SER A 164 -6.91 6.03 9.10
C SER A 164 -7.53 6.64 7.84
N SER A 165 -8.73 7.24 7.94
CA SER A 165 -9.49 7.75 6.80
C SER A 165 -8.73 8.68 5.84
N PRO A 166 -7.99 9.72 6.28
CA PRO A 166 -7.26 10.58 5.34
C PRO A 166 -6.21 9.81 4.54
N HIS A 167 -5.53 8.85 5.18
CA HIS A 167 -4.53 8.00 4.53
C HIS A 167 -5.16 7.07 3.50
N LEU A 168 -6.34 6.50 3.81
CA LEU A 168 -7.10 5.68 2.86
C LEU A 168 -7.52 6.46 1.61
N LEU A 169 -7.94 7.73 1.76
CA LEU A 169 -8.29 8.60 0.63
C LEU A 169 -7.08 8.95 -0.23
N THR A 170 -5.92 9.23 0.37
CA THR A 170 -4.70 9.44 -0.40
C THR A 170 -4.28 8.18 -1.17
N ILE A 171 -4.43 7.00 -0.57
CA ILE A 171 -4.17 5.73 -1.28
C ILE A 171 -5.12 5.56 -2.48
N GLU A 172 -6.41 5.88 -2.32
CA GLU A 172 -7.37 5.89 -3.43
C GLU A 172 -6.89 6.79 -4.58
N GLU A 173 -6.50 8.04 -4.28
CA GLU A 173 -6.03 9.00 -5.28
C GLU A 173 -4.82 8.48 -6.09
N GLU A 174 -3.84 7.90 -5.39
CA GLU A 174 -2.64 7.34 -6.01
C GLU A 174 -2.93 6.09 -6.85
N LEU A 175 -3.84 5.22 -6.39
CA LEU A 175 -4.29 4.07 -7.18
C LEU A 175 -5.03 4.52 -8.46
N VAL A 176 -5.82 5.59 -8.39
CA VAL A 176 -6.44 6.21 -9.58
C VAL A 176 -5.38 6.77 -10.52
N ALA A 177 -4.32 7.41 -10.00
CA ALA A 177 -3.21 7.93 -10.79
C ALA A 177 -2.47 6.80 -11.52
N ILE A 178 -2.12 5.72 -10.82
CA ILE A 178 -1.51 4.52 -11.42
C ILE A 178 -2.40 3.96 -12.53
N SER A 179 -3.71 3.81 -12.28
CA SER A 179 -4.66 3.33 -13.29
C SER A 179 -4.65 4.20 -14.55
N LYS A 180 -4.53 5.53 -14.41
CA LYS A 180 -4.44 6.47 -15.55
C LYS A 180 -3.14 6.28 -16.33
N ILE A 181 -2.00 6.18 -15.65
CA ILE A 181 -0.69 5.98 -16.29
C ILE A 181 -0.68 4.65 -17.06
N LEU A 182 -1.12 3.55 -16.42
CA LEU A 182 -1.21 2.24 -17.07
C LEU A 182 -2.14 2.25 -18.28
N ARG A 183 -3.26 3.01 -18.22
CA ARG A 183 -4.18 3.15 -19.35
C ARG A 183 -3.55 3.91 -20.52
N LEU A 184 -2.82 4.98 -20.27
CA LEU A 184 -2.16 5.78 -21.33
C LEU A 184 -1.05 5.00 -22.02
N ASN A 185 -0.35 4.15 -21.27
CA ASN A 185 0.74 3.32 -21.76
C ASN A 185 0.30 1.95 -22.31
N SER A 186 -1.00 1.69 -22.39
CA SER A 186 -1.52 0.43 -22.94
C SER A 186 -1.35 0.38 -24.47
N VAL A 187 -0.63 -0.63 -24.95
CA VAL A 187 -0.35 -0.82 -26.40
C VAL A 187 -1.28 -1.87 -27.02
N ALA A 188 -1.88 -2.77 -26.21
CA ALA A 188 -2.87 -3.73 -26.70
C ALA A 188 -4.13 -3.80 -25.82
N ALA A 189 -5.25 -4.09 -26.46
CA ALA A 189 -6.59 -3.90 -25.88
C ALA A 189 -7.04 -4.94 -24.82
N THR A 190 -6.35 -6.09 -24.65
CA THR A 190 -6.93 -7.24 -23.93
C THR A 190 -6.36 -7.51 -22.53
N ASP A 191 -5.05 -7.46 -22.31
CA ASP A 191 -4.46 -7.73 -20.98
C ASP A 191 -4.22 -6.45 -20.16
N ASP A 192 -3.92 -5.33 -20.84
CA ASP A 192 -3.59 -4.04 -20.20
C ASP A 192 -4.83 -3.29 -19.69
N HIS A 193 -6.01 -3.54 -20.27
CA HIS A 193 -7.27 -3.02 -19.74
C HIS A 193 -7.61 -3.65 -18.39
N MET A 194 -7.18 -4.89 -18.11
CA MET A 194 -7.48 -5.54 -16.84
C MET A 194 -6.73 -4.89 -15.67
N MET A 195 -5.46 -4.50 -15.86
CA MET A 195 -4.67 -3.89 -14.76
C MET A 195 -5.11 -2.45 -14.46
N SER A 196 -5.35 -1.64 -15.50
CA SER A 196 -5.87 -0.28 -15.29
C SER A 196 -7.26 -0.30 -14.64
N THR A 197 -8.14 -1.21 -15.06
CA THR A 197 -9.43 -1.42 -14.39
C THR A 197 -9.25 -1.88 -12.95
N LEU A 198 -8.34 -2.83 -12.70
CA LEU A 198 -8.10 -3.36 -11.36
C LEU A 198 -7.64 -2.29 -10.38
N PHE A 199 -6.66 -1.47 -10.76
CA PHE A 199 -6.19 -0.38 -9.90
C PHE A 199 -7.30 0.63 -9.59
N ARG A 200 -8.21 0.89 -10.55
CA ARG A 200 -9.38 1.73 -10.30
C ARG A 200 -10.39 1.07 -9.37
N GLU A 201 -10.72 -0.21 -9.58
CA GLU A 201 -11.63 -0.95 -8.71
C GLU A 201 -11.09 -1.04 -7.27
N VAL A 202 -9.79 -1.25 -7.12
CA VAL A 202 -9.15 -1.24 -5.80
C VAL A 202 -9.22 0.15 -5.18
N ALA A 203 -8.99 1.22 -5.94
CA ALA A 203 -9.12 2.58 -5.45
C ALA A 203 -10.51 2.85 -4.86
N GLU A 204 -11.56 2.46 -5.57
CA GLU A 204 -12.96 2.60 -5.12
C GLU A 204 -13.19 1.88 -3.78
N LEU A 205 -12.54 0.74 -3.53
CA LEU A 205 -12.63 0.01 -2.26
C LEU A 205 -11.94 0.75 -1.10
N PHE A 206 -10.80 1.40 -1.35
CA PHE A 206 -10.16 2.26 -0.34
C PHE A 206 -11.05 3.47 0.00
N GLY A 207 -11.64 4.10 -1.02
CA GLY A 207 -12.60 5.19 -0.85
C GLY A 207 -13.87 4.77 -0.11
N GLU A 208 -14.41 3.59 -0.41
CA GLU A 208 -15.55 3.02 0.31
C GLU A 208 -15.21 2.76 1.79
N LEU A 209 -14.00 2.29 2.09
CA LEU A 209 -13.61 2.10 3.49
C LEU A 209 -13.46 3.43 4.22
N ALA A 210 -12.88 4.44 3.57
CA ALA A 210 -12.73 5.77 4.14
C ALA A 210 -14.10 6.42 4.44
N SER A 211 -15.04 6.33 3.50
CA SER A 211 -16.36 6.99 3.63
C SER A 211 -17.16 6.49 4.84
N ARG A 212 -16.95 5.25 5.27
CA ARG A 212 -17.53 4.69 6.51
C ARG A 212 -17.17 5.48 7.77
N TYR A 213 -16.14 6.33 7.72
CA TYR A 213 -15.66 7.10 8.86
C TYR A 213 -15.70 8.63 8.67
N THR A 214 -15.91 9.12 7.44
CA THR A 214 -16.01 10.56 7.16
C THR A 214 -17.42 11.12 7.29
N ASP A 215 -18.47 10.29 7.18
CA ASP A 215 -19.87 10.74 7.11
C ASP A 215 -20.55 10.99 8.47
N THR A 216 -19.79 11.03 9.56
CA THR A 216 -20.35 11.13 10.93
C THR A 216 -20.61 12.55 11.44
N ASP A 217 -20.34 13.62 10.68
CA ASP A 217 -20.34 15.00 11.20
C ASP A 217 -21.57 15.87 10.86
N GLU A 218 -22.58 15.37 10.13
CA GLU A 218 -23.73 16.22 9.74
C GLU A 218 -25.02 16.08 10.59
N SER A 219 -25.10 15.19 11.58
CA SER A 219 -26.36 14.94 12.31
C SER A 219 -26.41 15.40 13.77
N ILE A 220 -25.45 16.18 14.27
CA ILE A 220 -25.47 16.69 15.67
C ILE A 220 -25.23 18.21 15.72
N GLN A 221 -26.04 18.99 14.99
CA GLN A 221 -26.22 20.44 15.24
C GLN A 221 -27.67 20.89 15.01
N GLY A 222 -28.64 20.07 15.41
CA GLY A 222 -30.05 20.36 15.17
C GLY A 222 -30.97 19.90 16.28
N GLU A 223 -30.69 20.25 17.55
CA GLU A 223 -31.70 20.41 18.61
C GLU A 223 -31.29 21.52 19.60
#